data_AF-A0A357G1C6-F1
#
_entry.id   AF-A0A357G1C6-F1
#
_cell.length_a   1.000
_cell.length_b   1.000
_cell.length_c   1.000
_cell.angle_alpha   90.00
_cell.angle_beta   90.00
_cell.angle_gamma   90.00
#
_symmetry.space_group_name_H-M   'P 1'
#
loop_
_entity.id
_entity.type
_entity.pdbx_description
1 polymer ?
#
loop_
_entity_poly.entity_id
_entity_poly.type
_entity_poly.pdbx_seq_one_letter_code
_entity_poly.pdbx_strand_id
1 'polypeptide(L)' 'DMLKGKQGRFRQNLLGKRVDYSGRSVIVVGPELKLHQCGIPKKMALEL' A
#
# COMPACT_ATOMS: atom_id res chain seq x y z
N ASP A 1 -4.45 -10.51 27.98
CA ASP A 1 -4.82 -10.67 26.55
C ASP A 1 -4.89 -9.42 25.69
N MET A 2 -4.91 -8.19 26.22
CA MET A 2 -4.89 -6.98 25.36
C MET A 2 -3.55 -6.71 24.63
N LEU A 3 -2.43 -7.18 25.18
CA LEU A 3 -1.08 -6.90 24.65
C LEU A 3 -0.51 -8.02 23.78
N LYS A 4 -0.97 -9.27 23.94
CA LYS A 4 -0.42 -10.46 23.28
C LYS A 4 -1.45 -11.07 22.32
N GLY A 5 -1.00 -11.78 21.29
CA GLY A 5 -1.85 -12.39 20.27
C GLY A 5 -1.97 -11.56 18.98
N LYS A 6 -2.57 -12.15 17.93
CA LYS A 6 -2.70 -11.52 16.60
C LYS A 6 -3.56 -10.25 16.60
N GLN A 7 -4.56 -10.18 17.47
CA GLN A 7 -5.40 -8.98 17.69
C GLN A 7 -4.91 -8.10 18.85
N GLY A 8 -3.78 -8.43 19.48
CA GLY A 8 -3.21 -7.59 20.54
C GLY A 8 -2.73 -6.24 19.99
N ARG A 9 -2.73 -5.20 20.84
CA ARG A 9 -2.33 -3.82 20.50
C ARG A 9 -0.97 -3.75 19.79
N PHE A 10 0.00 -4.61 20.16
CA PHE A 10 1.30 -4.66 19.51
C PHE A 10 1.21 -5.02 18.02
N ARG A 11 0.48 -6.07 17.68
CA ARG A 11 0.38 -6.55 16.28
C ARG A 11 -0.63 -5.77 15.44
N GLN A 12 -1.68 -5.22 16.06
CA GLN A 12 -2.67 -4.43 15.33
C GLN A 12 -2.28 -2.97 15.09
N ASN A 13 -1.58 -2.33 16.03
CA ASN A 13 -1.40 -0.87 15.99
C ASN A 13 0.05 -0.40 16.05
N LEU A 14 0.98 -1.22 16.56
CA LEU A 14 2.39 -0.82 16.73
C LEU A 14 3.29 -1.36 15.62
N LEU A 15 2.99 -2.53 15.03
CA LEU A 15 3.75 -3.09 13.90
C LEU A 15 3.34 -2.56 12.52
N GLY A 16 2.20 -1.88 12.42
CA GLY A 16 1.71 -1.30 11.18
C GLY A 16 0.42 -0.52 11.43
N LYS A 17 0.25 0.58 10.70
CA LYS A 17 -0.97 1.40 10.72
C LYS A 17 -1.41 1.65 9.29
N ARG A 18 -2.70 1.90 9.10
CA ARG A 18 -3.21 2.44 7.84
C ARG A 18 -2.70 3.87 7.68
N VAL A 19 -2.33 4.22 6.46
CA VAL A 19 -1.76 5.52 6.12
C VAL A 19 -2.63 6.20 5.08
N ASP A 20 -2.71 7.52 5.19
CA ASP A 20 -3.31 8.37 4.17
C ASP A 20 -2.40 8.44 2.95
N TYR A 21 -2.92 8.92 1.82
CA TYR A 21 -2.22 8.95 0.52
C TYR A 21 -1.73 7.56 0.08
N SER A 22 -2.58 6.54 0.25
CA SER A 22 -2.30 5.17 -0.19
C SER A 22 -3.32 4.65 -1.20
N GLY A 23 -2.82 3.93 -2.20
CA GLY A 23 -3.63 3.31 -3.26
C GLY A 23 -3.21 1.87 -3.53
N ARG A 24 -4.13 1.04 -4.03
CA ARG A 24 -3.86 -0.34 -4.44
C ARG A 24 -4.53 -0.61 -5.79
N SER A 25 -3.78 -1.17 -6.73
CA SER A 25 -4.30 -1.60 -8.02
C SER A 25 -3.66 -2.91 -8.48
N VAL A 26 -4.18 -3.46 -9.57
CA VAL A 26 -3.62 -4.64 -10.24
C VAL A 26 -2.41 -4.21 -11.07
N ILE A 27 -1.35 -5.00 -11.01
CA ILE A 27 -0.15 -4.80 -11.84
C ILE A 27 -0.34 -5.44 -13.22
N VAL A 28 0.13 -4.76 -14.26
CA VAL A 28 0.10 -5.24 -15.65
C VAL A 28 1.50 -5.03 -16.26
N VAL A 29 1.88 -5.88 -17.21
CA VAL A 29 3.16 -5.78 -17.91
C VAL A 29 3.18 -4.51 -18.78
N GLY A 30 4.20 -3.67 -18.62
CA GLY A 30 4.45 -2.48 -19.45
C GLY A 30 5.81 -2.59 -20.17
N PRO A 31 5.87 -3.25 -21.34
CA PRO A 31 7.12 -3.58 -22.02
C PRO A 31 7.95 -2.37 -22.48
N GLU A 32 7.32 -1.20 -22.63
CA GLU A 32 7.94 0.06 -23.02
C GLU A 32 8.57 0.86 -21.86
N LEU A 33 8.34 0.45 -20.61
CA LEU A 33 8.84 1.16 -19.44
C LEU A 33 10.34 0.89 -19.21
N LYS A 34 11.07 1.95 -18.86
CA LYS A 34 12.46 1.80 -18.39
C LYS A 34 12.49 1.22 -16.97
N LEU A 35 13.64 0.67 -16.57
CA LEU A 35 13.83 0.03 -15.26
C LEU A 35 13.40 0.89 -14.05
N HIS A 36 13.52 2.21 -14.14
CA HIS A 36 13.19 3.15 -13.06
C HIS A 36 11.78 3.76 -13.19
N GLN A 37 10.96 3.29 -14.13
CA GLN A 37 9.62 3.83 -14.40
C GLN A 37 8.53 2.85 -13.95
N CYS A 38 7.36 3.39 -13.63
CA CYS A 38 6.14 2.63 -13.38
C CYS A 38 4.93 3.33 -14.02
N GLY A 39 3.93 2.54 -14.41
CA GLY A 39 2.65 3.06 -14.89
C GLY A 39 1.70 3.31 -13.72
N ILE A 40 1.22 4.54 -13.57
CA ILE A 40 0.21 4.90 -12.57
C ILE A 40 -1.08 5.34 -13.27
N PRO A 41 -2.25 4.75 -12.93
CA PRO A 41 -3.52 5.20 -13.50
C PRO A 41 -3.82 6.66 -13.17
N LYS A 42 -4.21 7.44 -14.17
CA LYS A 42 -4.48 8.90 -14.01
C LYS A 42 -5.47 9.22 -12.90
N LYS A 43 -6.53 8.41 -12.75
CA LYS A 43 -7.52 8.60 -11.68
C LYS A 43 -6.90 8.41 -10.29
N MET A 44 -6.05 7.41 -10.13
CA MET A 44 -5.35 7.15 -8.87
C MET A 44 -4.34 8.25 -8.58
N ALA A 45 -3.61 8.74 -9.59
CA ALA A 45 -2.70 9.88 -9.43
C ALA A 45 -3.39 11.21 -9.12
N LEU A 46 -4.72 11.32 -9.29
CA LEU A 46 -5.49 12.50 -8.94
C LEU A 46 -6.02 12.43 -7.50
N GLU A 47 -6.31 11.23 -7.01
CA GLU A 47 -6.83 10.98 -5.65
C GLU A 47 -5.72 10.91 -4.60
N LEU A 48 -4.50 10.53 -5.02
CA LEU A 48 -3.28 10.52 -4.21
C LEU A 48 -2.57 11.86 -4.27
#